data_AF-A0A2H6NCI1-F1
#
_entry.id   AF-A0A2H6NCI1-F1
#
_cell.length_a   1.000
_cell.length_b   1.000
_cell.length_c   1.000
_cell.angle_alpha   90.00
_cell.angle_beta   90.00
_cell.angle_gamma   90.00
#
_symmetry.space_group_name_H-M   'P 1'
#
loop_
_entity.id
_entity.type
_entity.pdbx_description
1 polymer ?
#
loop_
_entity_poly.entity_id
_entity_poly.type
_entity_poly.pdbx_seq_one_letter_code
_entity_poly.pdbx_strand_id
1 'polypeptide(L)'
;YGREGCPSPNKLKEKEDTKLYTVFNVFEDDSVSWTYHDGILSLKVSRKGPVISTLDADWLDLTTFYYKQGLSLIDSFVCWEATKADFGPKSLEGLFIYGEEPGFPGSERKGNDAIVVE
;
A
#
# COMPACT_ATOMS: atom_id res chain seq x y z
N TYR A 1 -22.74 9.86 19.29
CA TYR A 1 -21.86 10.85 18.66
C TYR A 1 -20.65 10.12 18.09
N GLY A 2 -20.44 10.21 16.76
CA GLY A 2 -19.20 9.93 16.03
C GLY A 2 -18.64 8.50 16.05
N ARG A 3 -19.05 7.65 15.11
CA ARG A 3 -18.23 6.52 14.65
C ARG A 3 -17.74 6.89 13.25
N GLU A 4 -16.53 7.41 13.16
CA GLU A 4 -15.89 7.74 11.89
C GLU A 4 -15.72 6.44 11.10
N GLY A 5 -16.38 6.38 9.95
CA GLY A 5 -16.38 5.22 9.08
C GLY A 5 -15.02 5.08 8.40
N CYS A 6 -14.50 3.86 8.37
CA CYS A 6 -13.50 3.47 7.37
C CYS A 6 -14.00 3.91 5.99
N PRO A 7 -13.14 4.47 5.13
CA PRO A 7 -13.53 4.79 3.77
C PRO A 7 -13.95 3.48 3.08
N SER A 8 -15.23 3.37 2.76
CA SER A 8 -15.76 2.29 1.94
C SER A 8 -14.96 2.20 0.64
N PRO A 9 -14.67 1.00 0.12
CA PRO A 9 -13.92 0.86 -1.11
C PRO A 9 -14.72 1.51 -2.24
N ASN A 10 -14.16 2.60 -2.76
CA ASN A 10 -14.81 3.40 -3.80
C ASN A 10 -15.03 2.53 -5.05
N LYS A 11 -16.24 2.62 -5.60
CA LYS A 11 -16.64 1.94 -6.83
C LYS A 11 -15.75 2.41 -7.98
N LEU A 12 -14.84 1.54 -8.44
CA LEU A 12 -14.13 1.73 -9.69
C LEU A 12 -15.16 1.75 -10.83
N LYS A 13 -15.12 2.79 -11.67
CA LYS A 13 -15.86 2.82 -12.94
C LYS A 13 -15.30 1.75 -13.87
N GLU A 14 -16.22 0.99 -14.44
CA GLU A 14 -16.04 -0.10 -15.41
C GLU A 14 -15.02 0.26 -16.52
N LYS A 15 -13.79 -0.21 -16.31
CA LYS A 15 -12.70 -0.29 -17.28
C LYS A 15 -12.15 -1.69 -17.08
N GLU A 16 -12.06 -2.47 -18.16
CA GLU A 16 -11.54 -3.85 -18.23
C GLU A 16 -11.04 -4.42 -16.89
N ASP A 17 -11.84 -5.33 -16.31
CA ASP A 17 -11.78 -5.83 -14.93
C ASP A 17 -10.43 -6.51 -14.60
N THR A 18 -9.39 -5.69 -14.49
CA THR A 18 -8.00 -6.10 -14.30
C THR A 18 -7.86 -6.51 -12.85
N LYS A 19 -7.89 -7.81 -12.60
CA LYS A 19 -7.74 -8.37 -11.25
C LYS A 19 -6.27 -8.48 -10.88
N LEU A 20 -5.87 -7.73 -9.86
CA LEU A 20 -4.57 -7.89 -9.22
C LEU A 20 -4.67 -9.01 -8.18
N TYR A 21 -3.67 -9.90 -8.16
CA TYR A 21 -3.56 -10.95 -7.14
C TYR A 21 -2.19 -10.83 -6.48
N THR A 22 -2.17 -10.88 -5.15
CA THR A 22 -0.93 -10.95 -4.37
C THR A 22 -0.85 -12.34 -3.74
N VAL A 23 0.31 -12.99 -3.89
CA VAL A 23 0.57 -14.31 -3.33
C VAL A 23 1.54 -14.14 -2.17
N PHE A 24 1.12 -14.59 -0.99
CA PHE A 24 1.95 -14.60 0.21
C PHE A 24 2.31 -16.04 0.56
N ASN A 25 3.51 -16.25 1.10
CA ASN A 25 3.89 -17.55 1.61
C ASN A 25 3.00 -17.91 2.82
N VAL A 26 2.37 -19.08 2.75
CA VAL A 26 1.65 -19.68 3.86
C VAL A 26 2.57 -20.72 4.47
N PHE A 27 2.87 -20.59 5.75
CA PHE A 27 3.64 -21.59 6.50
C PHE A 27 2.67 -22.64 7.06
N GLU A 28 3.08 -23.92 7.11
CA GLU A 28 2.25 -25.01 7.65
C GLU A 28 1.97 -24.88 9.16
N ASP A 29 2.70 -24.00 9.84
CA ASP A 29 2.52 -23.74 11.26
C ASP A 29 1.44 -22.67 11.48
N ASP A 30 0.23 -23.11 11.84
CA ASP A 30 -0.91 -22.25 12.20
C ASP A 30 -0.59 -21.30 13.39
N SER A 31 0.52 -21.49 14.11
CA SER A 31 0.96 -20.57 15.17
C SER A 31 1.61 -19.28 14.65
N VAL A 32 1.94 -19.23 13.35
CA VAL A 32 2.65 -18.13 12.69
C VAL A 32 1.71 -17.46 11.67
N SER A 33 0.61 -16.88 12.16
CA SER A 33 -0.37 -16.21 11.30
C SER A 33 0.07 -14.78 10.96
N TRP A 34 0.57 -14.57 9.74
CA TRP A 34 0.76 -13.23 9.20
C TRP A 34 -0.61 -12.57 8.94
N THR A 35 -0.76 -11.31 9.32
CA THR A 35 -1.90 -10.47 8.92
C THR A 35 -1.42 -9.42 7.92
N TYR A 36 -2.23 -9.16 6.89
CA TYR A 36 -1.90 -8.20 5.83
C TYR A 36 -3.01 -7.18 5.70
N HIS A 37 -2.62 -5.94 5.46
CA HIS A 37 -3.50 -4.79 5.30
C HIS A 37 -3.13 -4.04 4.03
N ASP A 38 -4.13 -3.74 3.20
CA ASP A 38 -3.94 -2.85 2.07
C ASP A 38 -4.15 -1.38 2.44
N GLY A 39 -3.44 -0.51 1.73
CA GLY A 39 -3.64 0.93 1.78
C GLY A 39 -3.48 1.52 0.39
N ILE A 40 -4.45 2.31 -0.04
CA ILE A 40 -4.47 2.92 -1.37
C ILE A 40 -3.93 4.35 -1.28
N LEU A 41 -2.97 4.69 -2.13
CA LEU A 41 -2.40 6.03 -2.23
C LEU A 41 -2.57 6.62 -3.62
N SER A 42 -2.91 7.91 -3.68
CA SER A 42 -2.82 8.68 -4.91
C SER A 42 -1.36 9.06 -5.18
N LEU A 43 -0.87 8.70 -6.36
CA LEU A 43 0.45 9.00 -6.86
C LEU A 43 0.34 9.96 -8.04
N LYS A 44 1.24 10.94 -8.11
CA LYS A 44 1.39 11.82 -9.26
C LYS A 44 2.70 11.48 -9.96
N VAL A 45 2.60 11.06 -11.21
CA VAL A 45 3.76 10.68 -12.01
C VAL A 45 4.00 11.74 -13.07
N SER A 46 5.23 12.23 -13.18
CA SER A 46 5.65 13.11 -14.27
C SER A 46 6.61 12.39 -15.20
N ARG A 47 6.62 12.82 -16.46
CA ARG A 47 7.40 12.19 -17.54
C ARG A 47 8.17 13.20 -18.36
N LYS A 48 9.26 12.71 -18.96
CA LYS A 48 9.99 13.37 -20.04
C LYS A 48 9.97 12.45 -21.26
N GLY A 49 8.90 12.53 -22.05
CA GLY A 49 8.63 11.57 -23.13
C GLY A 49 8.31 10.19 -22.54
N PRO A 50 8.96 9.10 -22.98
CA PRO A 50 8.65 7.74 -22.49
C PRO A 50 9.19 7.46 -21.08
N VAL A 51 10.07 8.29 -20.55
CA VAL A 51 10.76 8.06 -19.27
C VAL A 51 9.99 8.72 -18.13
N ILE A 52 9.76 7.96 -17.05
CA ILE A 52 9.26 8.49 -15.77
C ILE A 52 10.36 9.33 -15.15
N SER A 53 10.06 10.60 -14.85
CA SER A 53 11.02 11.54 -14.27
C SER A 53 10.78 11.77 -12.79
N THR A 54 9.53 11.76 -12.33
CA THR A 54 9.18 11.91 -10.91
C THR A 54 7.96 11.07 -10.54
N LEU A 55 7.92 10.65 -9.28
CA LEU A 55 6.80 9.96 -8.64
C LEU A 55 6.58 10.63 -7.28
N ASP A 56 5.49 11.39 -7.16
CA ASP A 56 5.12 12.09 -5.92
C ASP A 56 3.94 11.37 -5.26
N ALA A 57 4.03 11.09 -3.96
CA ALA A 57 2.91 10.57 -3.17
C ALA A 57 3.05 10.96 -1.70
N ASP A 58 1.91 11.06 -1.03
CA ASP A 58 1.82 11.29 0.41
C ASP A 58 1.85 9.97 1.19
N TRP A 59 2.94 9.22 1.01
CA TRP A 59 3.08 7.88 1.56
C TRP A 59 3.41 7.88 3.06
N LEU A 60 3.95 8.98 3.57
CA LEU A 60 4.49 9.05 4.93
C LEU A 60 3.38 8.97 5.98
N ASP A 61 2.24 9.63 5.75
CA ASP A 61 1.12 9.60 6.68
C ASP A 61 0.51 8.19 6.82
N LEU A 62 0.25 7.54 5.68
CA LEU A 62 -0.25 6.16 5.64
C LEU A 62 0.74 5.19 6.27
N THR A 63 2.02 5.33 5.94
CA THR A 63 3.06 4.47 6.50
C THR A 63 3.15 4.69 8.01
N THR A 64 3.18 5.93 8.47
CA THR A 64 3.21 6.27 9.90
C THR A 64 2.02 5.68 10.66
N PHE A 65 0.83 5.71 10.07
CA PHE A 65 -0.36 5.11 10.66
C PHE A 65 -0.17 3.61 10.95
N TYR A 66 0.31 2.83 9.96
CA TYR A 66 0.53 1.39 10.13
C TYR A 66 1.78 1.08 10.97
N TYR A 67 2.83 1.88 10.83
CA TYR A 67 4.08 1.70 11.57
C TYR A 67 3.90 1.89 13.08
N LYS A 68 3.08 2.87 13.49
CA LYS A 68 2.68 3.08 14.89
C LYS A 68 1.86 1.92 15.47
N GLN A 69 1.27 1.08 14.62
CA GLN A 69 0.55 -0.12 15.02
C GLN A 69 1.47 -1.36 15.05
N GLY A 70 2.75 -1.21 14.69
CA GLY A 70 3.72 -2.29 14.64
C GLY A 70 3.78 -3.02 13.30
N LEU A 71 3.08 -2.54 12.27
CA LEU A 71 3.12 -3.14 10.94
C LEU A 71 4.24 -2.55 10.10
N SER A 72 4.84 -3.37 9.25
CA SER A 72 5.87 -2.95 8.30
C SER A 72 5.33 -2.91 6.88
N LEU A 73 5.83 -1.99 6.05
CA LEU A 73 5.55 -2.03 4.61
C LEU A 73 6.25 -3.25 4.01
N ILE A 74 5.46 -4.14 3.40
CA ILE A 74 5.93 -5.38 2.78
C ILE A 74 6.14 -5.18 1.29
N ASP A 75 5.17 -4.56 0.61
CA ASP A 75 5.23 -4.35 -0.83
C ASP A 75 4.38 -3.14 -1.26
N SER A 76 4.62 -2.63 -2.46
CA SER A 76 3.82 -1.59 -3.08
C SER A 76 3.73 -1.77 -4.60
N PHE A 77 2.53 -1.57 -5.13
CA PHE A 77 2.21 -1.78 -6.54
C PHE A 77 1.57 -0.53 -7.12
N VAL A 78 1.88 -0.21 -8.36
CA VAL A 78 1.24 0.88 -9.10
C VAL A 78 0.80 0.35 -10.45
N CYS A 79 -0.51 0.31 -10.71
CA CYS A 79 -1.01 -0.11 -12.00
C CYS A 79 -0.86 1.04 -13.00
N TRP A 80 0.02 0.84 -13.98
CA TRP A 80 0.31 1.85 -14.99
C TRP A 80 -0.44 1.56 -16.29
N GLU A 81 -1.59 2.22 -16.48
CA GLU A 81 -2.26 2.26 -17.78
C GLU A 81 -1.68 3.42 -18.62
N ALA A 82 -0.65 3.16 -19.44
CA ALA A 82 -0.30 4.06 -20.54
C ALA A 82 -0.56 3.44 -21.90
N THR A 83 -1.31 4.17 -22.71
CA THR A 83 -1.29 4.02 -24.16
C THR A 83 0.00 4.65 -24.70
N LYS A 84 0.51 4.18 -25.85
CA LYS A 84 1.80 4.61 -26.44
C LYS A 84 1.93 6.12 -26.71
N ALA A 85 0.87 6.90 -26.56
CA ALA A 85 0.83 8.34 -26.81
C ALA A 85 0.66 9.19 -25.55
N ASP A 86 0.50 8.59 -24.36
CA ASP A 86 0.27 9.33 -23.12
C ASP A 86 1.58 9.53 -22.34
N PHE A 87 2.22 10.67 -22.59
CA PHE A 87 3.45 11.11 -21.93
C PHE A 87 3.24 12.31 -20.98
N GLY A 88 1.97 12.65 -20.69
CA GLY A 88 1.63 13.72 -19.76
C GLY A 88 1.80 13.32 -18.30
N PRO A 89 1.87 14.30 -17.38
CA PRO A 89 1.73 14.03 -15.95
C PRO A 89 0.36 13.40 -15.67
N LYS A 90 0.33 12.37 -14.81
CA LYS A 90 -0.89 11.60 -14.54
C LYS A 90 -1.00 11.25 -13.07
N SER A 91 -2.22 11.29 -12.55
CA SER A 91 -2.55 10.74 -11.25
C SER A 91 -2.93 9.27 -11.38
N LEU A 92 -2.36 8.43 -10.52
CA LEU A 92 -2.61 6.99 -10.45
C LEU A 92 -2.88 6.57 -9.02
N GLU A 93 -3.51 5.41 -8.87
CA GLU A 93 -3.65 4.76 -7.58
C GLU A 93 -2.55 3.70 -7.42
N GLY A 94 -1.94 3.70 -6.24
CA GLY A 94 -0.98 2.70 -5.81
C GLY A 94 -1.54 1.91 -4.64
N LEU A 95 -1.26 0.62 -4.63
CA LEU A 95 -1.63 -0.31 -3.57
C LEU A 95 -0.40 -0.60 -2.72
N PHE A 96 -0.47 -0.30 -1.44
CA PHE A 96 0.60 -0.54 -0.46
C PHE A 96 0.14 -1.64 0.48
N ILE A 97 1.01 -2.61 0.75
CA ILE A 97 0.71 -3.78 1.57
C ILE A 97 1.53 -3.72 2.84
N TYR A 98 0.85 -3.72 3.98
CA TYR A 98 1.46 -3.72 5.29
C TYR A 98 1.24 -5.09 5.96
N GLY A 99 2.28 -5.60 6.59
CA GLY A 99 2.28 -6.91 7.21
C GLY A 99 2.59 -6.81 8.70
N GLU A 100 1.92 -7.63 9.47
CA GLU A 100 2.25 -7.89 10.87
C GLU A 100 3.13 -9.14 10.95
N GLU A 101 4.33 -9.00 11.55
CA GLU A 101 5.14 -10.15 11.88
C GLU A 101 4.45 -10.96 13.00
N PRO A 102 4.34 -12.28 12.87
CA PRO A 102 3.70 -13.14 13.86
C PRO A 102 4.41 -13.02 15.21
N GLY A 103 3.70 -12.44 16.18
CA GLY A 103 4.20 -12.25 17.54
C GLY A 103 4.28 -13.57 18.30
N PHE A 104 5.34 -13.74 19.10
CA PHE A 104 5.40 -14.82 20.09
C PHE A 104 4.34 -14.58 21.19
N PRO A 105 3.63 -15.62 21.67
CA PRO A 105 2.67 -15.47 22.76
C PRO A 105 3.31 -14.81 23.99
N GLY A 106 2.85 -13.61 24.35
CA GLY A 106 3.34 -12.83 25.49
C GLY A 106 4.15 -11.57 25.14
N SER A 107 4.36 -11.25 23.85
CA SER A 107 4.90 -9.93 23.51
C SER A 107 3.82 -8.85 23.63
N GLU A 108 4.05 -7.85 24.49
CA GLU A 108 3.29 -6.61 24.39
C GLU A 108 3.72 -5.90 23.10
N ARG A 109 2.76 -5.71 22.19
CA ARG A 109 3.02 -5.13 20.87
C ARG A 109 3.36 -3.65 21.05
N LYS A 110 4.65 -3.32 20.98
CA LYS A 110 5.13 -1.94 20.99
C LYS A 110 5.14 -1.43 19.55
N GLY A 111 4.33 -0.41 19.26
CA GLY A 111 4.39 0.30 17.99
C GLY A 111 5.77 0.93 17.76
N ASN A 112 6.17 1.04 16.49
CA ASN A 112 7.42 1.69 16.14
C ASN A 112 7.36 3.19 16.45
N ASP A 113 8.47 3.77 16.91
CA ASP A 113 8.58 5.17 17.33
C ASP A 113 9.30 6.08 16.33
N ALA A 114 9.98 5.51 15.34
CA ALA A 114 10.65 6.24 14.26
C ALA A 114 10.61 5.48 12.93
N ILE A 115 10.55 6.21 11.82
CA ILE A 115 10.79 5.71 10.47
C ILE A 115 12.15 6.24 10.02
N VAL A 116 13.06 5.35 9.64
CA VAL A 116 14.36 5.71 9.07
C VAL A 116 14.27 5.61 7.55
N VAL A 117 14.71 6.64 6.84
CA VAL A 117 14.74 6.71 5.38
C VAL A 117 16.19 6.84 4.96
N GLU A 118 16.68 5.92 4.12
CA GLU A 118 18.03 5.91 3.55
C GLU A 118 18.07 6.45 2.12
#